data_AF-A0A950FPU9-F1
#
_entry.id   AF-A0A950FPU9-F1
#
_cell.length_a   1.000
_cell.length_b   1.000
_cell.length_c   1.000
_cell.angle_alpha   90.00
_cell.angle_beta   90.00
_cell.angle_gamma   90.00
#
_symmetry.space_group_name_H-M   'P 1'
#
loop_
_entity.id
_entity.type
_entity.pdbx_description
1 polymer ?
#
loop_
_entity_poly.entity_id
_entity_poly.type
_entity_poly.pdbx_seq_one_letter_code
_entity_poly.pdbx_strand_id
1 'polypeptide(L)'
;MPRRVRPPKPDPKAGADALMEWYVKQRMEPDPRSDADVERSCTSKQQYASEADAHAHALMNGMGDVLFSYECRYCGFWHLTRRPPPSAGKASPGQK
;
A
#
# COMPACT_ATOMS: atom_id res chain seq x y z
N MET A 1 -7.73 10.60 9.66
CA MET A 1 -6.64 9.86 10.35
C MET A 1 -5.73 10.87 11.02
N PRO A 2 -5.69 10.98 12.35
CA PRO A 2 -4.73 11.87 13.02
C PRO A 2 -3.29 11.40 12.76
N ARG A 3 -2.37 12.33 12.51
CA ARG A 3 -0.94 12.02 12.44
C ARG A 3 -0.49 11.55 13.83
N ARG A 4 0.16 10.38 13.94
CA ARG A 4 0.91 10.05 15.16
C ARG A 4 1.95 11.14 15.36
N VAL A 5 1.87 11.86 16.48
CA VAL A 5 2.98 12.64 17.01
C VAL A 5 3.94 11.61 17.58
N ARG A 6 5.09 11.38 16.92
CA ARG A 6 6.11 10.50 17.48
C ARG A 6 6.49 11.05 18.86
N PRO A 7 6.53 10.22 19.91
CA PRO A 7 7.03 10.67 21.20
C PRO A 7 8.45 11.22 21.00
N PRO A 8 8.78 12.36 21.62
CA PRO A 8 10.10 12.97 21.46
C PRO A 8 11.19 11.97 21.87
N LYS A 9 12.33 12.05 21.19
CA LYS A 9 13.50 11.24 21.52
C LYS A 9 13.91 11.55 22.97
N PRO A 10 14.17 10.54 23.82
CA PRO A 10 14.59 10.78 25.20
C PRO A 10 15.93 11.53 25.22
N ASP A 11 16.14 12.30 26.28
CA ASP A 11 17.38 13.05 26.49
C ASP A 11 18.61 12.13 26.42
N PRO A 12 19.72 12.54 25.78
CA PRO A 12 20.95 11.73 25.71
C PRO A 12 21.53 11.39 27.10
N LYS A 13 21.17 12.17 28.13
CA LYS A 13 21.56 11.96 29.53
C LYS A 13 20.75 10.88 30.25
N ALA A 14 19.65 10.41 29.65
CA ALA A 14 18.83 9.32 30.20
C ALA A 14 19.51 7.94 30.12
N GLY A 15 20.70 7.87 29.52
CA GLY A 15 21.48 6.64 29.39
C GLY A 15 21.16 5.87 28.12
N ALA A 16 22.06 4.94 27.77
CA ALA A 16 21.92 4.11 26.57
C ALA A 16 20.69 3.20 26.62
N ASP A 17 20.25 2.81 27.81
CA ASP A 17 19.11 1.94 28.04
C ASP A 17 17.78 2.59 27.62
N ALA A 18 17.52 3.82 28.09
CA ALA A 18 16.35 4.61 27.69
C ALA A 18 16.32 4.91 26.18
N LEU A 19 17.49 5.08 25.56
CA LEU A 19 17.64 5.21 24.12
C LEU A 19 17.25 3.92 23.39
N MET A 20 17.75 2.77 23.85
CA MET A 20 17.41 1.46 23.28
C MET A 20 15.93 1.15 23.43
N GLU A 21 15.33 1.38 24.60
CA GLU A 21 13.90 1.19 24.83
C GLU A 21 13.05 2.06 23.89
N TRP A 22 13.41 3.33 23.69
CA TRP A 22 12.70 4.20 22.74
C TRP A 22 12.79 3.68 21.31
N TYR A 23 13.96 3.21 20.86
CA TYR A 23 14.13 2.64 19.53
C TYR A 23 13.35 1.34 19.34
N VAL A 24 13.36 0.44 20.33
CA VAL A 24 12.59 -0.81 20.29
C VAL A 24 11.09 -0.52 20.23
N LYS A 25 10.59 0.40 21.06
CA LYS A 25 9.18 0.77 21.10
C LYS A 25 8.70 1.40 19.80
N GLN A 26 9.52 2.28 19.20
CA GLN A 26 9.23 2.88 17.89
C GLN A 26 9.18 1.85 16.74
N ARG A 27 9.94 0.75 16.84
CA ARG A 27 10.04 -0.26 15.77
C ARG A 27 9.06 -1.42 15.94
N MET A 28 8.68 -1.73 17.18
CA MET A 28 7.78 -2.83 17.53
C MET A 28 6.30 -2.42 17.54
N GLU A 29 5.97 -1.13 17.69
CA GLU A 29 4.56 -0.71 17.62
C GLU A 29 4.03 -0.82 16.18
N PRO A 30 2.91 -1.54 15.96
CA PRO A 30 2.25 -1.56 14.67
C PRO A 30 1.83 -0.15 14.27
N ASP A 31 2.26 0.28 13.07
CA ASP A 31 1.87 1.56 12.52
C ASP A 31 0.44 1.43 11.96
N PRO A 32 -0.58 2.05 12.56
CA PRO A 32 -1.94 1.97 12.06
C PRO A 32 -2.07 2.53 10.63
N ARG A 33 -1.09 3.33 10.17
CA ARG A 33 -1.01 3.74 8.77
C ARG A 33 -0.55 2.61 7.86
N SER A 34 0.44 1.82 8.26
CA SER A 34 0.82 0.63 7.49
C SER A 34 -0.32 -0.36 7.46
N ASP A 35 -0.97 -0.58 8.60
CA ASP A 35 -2.08 -1.54 8.70
C ASP A 35 -3.26 -1.11 7.82
N ALA A 36 -3.63 0.17 7.85
CA ALA A 36 -4.68 0.70 6.97
C ALA A 36 -4.28 0.70 5.48
N ASP A 37 -2.98 0.83 5.16
CA ASP A 37 -2.50 0.72 3.78
C ASP A 37 -2.52 -0.72 3.28
N VAL A 38 -2.16 -1.69 4.14
CA VAL A 38 -2.29 -3.13 3.90
C VAL A 38 -3.76 -3.49 3.69
N GLU A 39 -4.65 -3.02 4.55
CA GLU A 39 -6.08 -3.33 4.47
C GLU A 39 -6.69 -2.80 3.16
N ARG A 40 -6.34 -1.56 2.79
CA ARG A 40 -6.75 -0.94 1.54
C ARG A 40 -6.20 -1.64 0.30
N SER A 41 -4.96 -2.12 0.39
CA SER A 41 -4.20 -2.59 -0.77
C SER A 41 -4.26 -4.09 -0.98
N CYS A 42 -4.62 -4.88 0.03
CA CYS A 42 -4.46 -6.34 -0.01
C CYS A 42 -5.65 -7.11 0.57
N THR A 43 -6.05 -6.89 1.82
CA THR A 43 -6.89 -7.86 2.56
C THR A 43 -8.27 -8.09 1.96
N SER A 44 -8.83 -7.10 1.27
CA SER A 44 -10.16 -7.15 0.65
C SER A 44 -10.15 -7.40 -0.85
N LYS A 45 -8.97 -7.47 -1.49
CA LYS A 45 -8.85 -7.53 -2.95
C LYS A 45 -8.54 -8.94 -3.43
N GLN A 46 -9.14 -9.30 -4.57
CA GLN A 46 -8.86 -10.56 -5.24
C GLN A 46 -7.40 -10.62 -5.68
N GLN A 47 -6.73 -11.73 -5.37
CA GLN A 47 -5.32 -11.97 -5.67
C GLN A 47 -5.19 -12.73 -7.00
N TYR A 48 -4.38 -12.20 -7.90
CA TYR A 48 -4.04 -12.84 -9.18
C TYR A 48 -2.56 -13.17 -9.24
N ALA A 49 -2.23 -14.30 -9.85
CA ALA A 49 -0.85 -14.79 -9.94
C ALA A 49 0.00 -14.02 -10.96
N SER A 50 -0.64 -13.38 -11.95
CA SER A 50 0.05 -12.60 -12.99
C SER A 50 -0.74 -11.36 -13.38
N GLU A 51 -0.05 -10.38 -13.99
CA GLU A 51 -0.67 -9.17 -14.53
C GLU A 51 -1.72 -9.50 -15.59
N ALA A 52 -1.39 -10.43 -16.49
CA ALA A 52 -2.25 -10.84 -17.58
C ALA A 52 -3.56 -11.44 -17.07
N ASP A 53 -3.49 -12.23 -15.99
CA ASP A 53 -4.67 -12.81 -15.35
C ASP A 53 -5.57 -11.73 -14.73
N ALA A 54 -4.98 -10.78 -13.98
CA ALA A 54 -5.72 -9.64 -13.42
C ALA A 54 -6.40 -8.80 -14.53
N HIS A 55 -5.67 -8.50 -15.60
CA HIS A 55 -6.17 -7.72 -16.73
C HIS A 55 -7.27 -8.47 -17.51
N ALA A 56 -7.08 -9.77 -17.77
CA ALA A 56 -8.11 -10.61 -18.38
C ALA A 56 -9.39 -10.63 -17.55
N HIS A 57 -9.26 -10.72 -16.22
CA HIS A 57 -10.39 -10.59 -15.31
C HIS A 57 -11.09 -9.23 -15.39
N ALA A 58 -10.35 -8.12 -15.52
CA ALA A 58 -10.95 -6.80 -15.73
C ALA A 58 -11.72 -6.72 -17.05
N LEU A 59 -11.16 -7.25 -18.14
CA LEU A 59 -11.80 -7.30 -19.46
C LEU A 59 -13.06 -8.17 -19.45
N MET A 60 -12.99 -9.37 -18.85
CA MET A 60 -14.13 -10.29 -18.77
C MET A 60 -15.32 -9.69 -18.01
N ASN A 61 -15.07 -8.81 -17.05
CA ASN A 61 -16.10 -8.10 -16.31
C ASN A 61 -16.54 -6.77 -16.97
N GLY A 62 -16.07 -6.47 -18.19
CA GLY A 62 -16.37 -5.22 -18.88
C GLY A 62 -15.78 -3.97 -18.22
N MET A 63 -14.75 -4.15 -17.38
CA MET A 63 -14.12 -3.09 -16.60
C MET A 63 -12.67 -2.80 -17.02
N GLY A 64 -12.24 -3.27 -18.19
CA GLY A 64 -10.86 -3.09 -18.69
C GLY A 64 -10.43 -1.63 -18.84
N ASP A 65 -11.37 -0.72 -19.11
CA ASP A 65 -11.08 0.71 -19.27
C ASP A 65 -11.05 1.48 -17.94
N VAL A 66 -11.48 0.85 -16.84
CA VAL A 66 -11.69 1.50 -15.53
C VAL A 66 -10.78 0.92 -14.46
N LEU A 67 -10.47 -0.38 -14.53
CA LEU A 67 -9.63 -1.07 -13.58
C LEU A 67 -8.23 -1.28 -14.14
N PHE A 68 -7.25 -0.87 -13.35
CA PHE A 68 -5.83 -1.05 -13.62
C PHE A 68 -5.27 -2.17 -12.75
N SER A 69 -4.44 -3.02 -13.35
CA SER A 69 -3.62 -4.00 -12.64
C SER A 69 -2.44 -3.31 -11.94
N TYR A 70 -2.13 -3.75 -10.71
CA TYR A 70 -0.92 -3.35 -10.01
C TYR A 70 -0.39 -4.51 -9.16
N GLU A 71 0.94 -4.58 -9.01
CA GLU A 71 1.60 -5.51 -8.11
C GLU A 71 1.54 -4.98 -6.67
N CYS A 72 1.03 -5.80 -5.76
CA CYS A 72 0.91 -5.46 -4.36
C CYS A 72 2.25 -5.62 -3.63
N ARG A 73 2.78 -4.53 -3.08
CA ARG A 73 4.03 -4.55 -2.30
C ARG A 73 3.96 -5.33 -0.98
N TYR A 74 2.76 -5.71 -0.53
CA TYR A 74 2.54 -6.40 0.74
C TYR A 74 2.45 -7.91 0.59
N CYS A 75 1.74 -8.40 -0.44
CA CYS A 75 1.53 -9.83 -0.66
C CYS A 75 2.21 -10.39 -1.91
N GLY A 76 2.74 -9.53 -2.80
CA GLY A 76 3.40 -9.95 -4.04
C GLY A 76 2.44 -10.40 -5.15
N PHE A 77 1.13 -10.35 -4.94
CA PHE A 77 0.12 -10.70 -5.94
C PHE A 77 -0.35 -9.48 -6.73
N TRP A 78 -0.96 -9.73 -7.89
CA TRP A 78 -1.58 -8.72 -8.72
C TRP A 78 -3.00 -8.43 -8.25
N HIS A 79 -3.36 -7.14 -8.21
CA HIS A 79 -4.67 -6.66 -7.79
C HIS A 79 -5.22 -5.63 -8.78
N LEU A 80 -6.54 -5.43 -8.72
CA LEU A 80 -7.24 -4.40 -9.50
C LEU A 80 -7.51 -3.15 -8.66
N THR A 81 -7.28 -1.99 -9.28
CA THR A 81 -7.55 -0.67 -8.69
C THR A 81 -8.23 0.25 -9.69
N ARG A 82 -9.10 1.14 -9.20
CA ARG A 82 -9.68 2.23 -10.00
C ARG A 82 -8.75 3.43 -10.14
N ARG A 83 -7.62 3.41 -9.43
CA ARG A 83 -6.66 4.51 -9.46
C ARG A 83 -5.73 4.31 -10.67
N PRO A 84 -5.67 5.27 -11.61
CA PRO A 84 -4.71 5.18 -12.68
C PRO A 84 -3.29 5.17 -12.11
N PRO A 85 -2.37 4.33 -12.64
CA PRO A 85 -0.97 4.40 -12.26
C PRO A 85 -0.41 5.80 -12.61
N PRO A 86 0.63 6.29 -11.92
CA PRO A 86 1.18 7.62 -12.17
C PRO A 86 1.67 7.83 -13.61
N SER A 87 1.94 6.74 -14.35
CA SER A 87 2.26 6.75 -15.79
C SER A 87 1.04 6.88 -16.71
N ALA A 88 -0.19 6.58 -16.23
CA ALA A 88 -1.41 6.67 -17.03
C ALA A 88 -1.97 8.09 -17.15
N GLY A 89 -1.42 9.07 -16.42
CA GLY A 89 -1.78 10.50 -16.56
C GLY A 89 -1.40 11.15 -17.90
N LYS A 90 -0.92 10.39 -18.88
CA LYS A 90 -0.59 10.84 -20.24
C LYS A 90 -1.32 10.09 -21.36
N ALA A 91 -2.19 9.11 -21.05
CA ALA A 91 -2.97 8.43 -22.07
C ALA A 91 -4.33 9.11 -22.23
N SER A 92 -4.39 10.03 -23.19
CA SER A 92 -5.62 10.63 -23.74
C SER A 92 -6.66 9.57 -24.14
N PRO A 93 -7.95 9.93 -24.15
CA PRO A 93 -9.04 9.04 -24.51
C PRO A 93 -8.99 8.74 -26.00
N GLY A 94 -9.20 7.49 -26.36
CA GLY A 94 -9.46 7.13 -27.75
C GLY A 94 -8.93 5.77 -28.10
N GLN A 95 -9.78 4.76 -27.97
CA GLN A 95 -9.78 3.65 -28.92
C GLN A 95 -11.24 3.32 -29.29
N LYS A 96 -11.64 3.97 -30.40
CA LYS A 96 -12.47 3.51 -31.54
C LYS A 96 -13.38 2.29 -31.35
#